data_AF-I3D4K7-F1
#
_entry.id   AF-I3D4K7-F1
#
_cell.length_a   1.000
_cell.length_b   1.000
_cell.length_c   1.000
_cell.angle_alpha   90.00
_cell.angle_beta   90.00
_cell.angle_gamma   90.00
#
_symmetry.space_group_name_H-M   'P 1'
#
loop_
_entity.id
_entity.type
_entity.pdbx_description
1 polymer ?
#
loop_
_entity_poly.entity_id
_entity_poly.type
_entity_poly.pdbx_seq_one_letter_code
_entity_poly.pdbx_strand_id
1 'polypeptide(L)' 'MIIGKHDKGDKMIQIDLDLQCSNCGKNVPGGIKASEKYYGTELFEKELELFQENYLCGICRDKKRLKN' A
#
# COMPACT_ATOMS: atom_id res chain seq x y z
N MET A 1 -0.06 9.42 2.43
CA MET A 1 -0.47 8.07 2.83
C MET A 1 -1.52 8.16 3.93
N ILE A 2 -2.75 8.21 3.45
CA ILE A 2 -4.02 7.94 4.13
C ILE A 2 -4.16 6.44 4.35
N ILE A 3 -3.58 5.61 3.48
CA ILE A 3 -3.39 4.18 3.73
C ILE A 3 -2.61 4.00 5.05
N GLY A 4 -3.26 3.41 6.06
CA GLY A 4 -2.73 3.26 7.42
C GLY A 4 -3.00 4.42 8.39
N LYS A 5 -3.46 5.59 7.92
CA LYS A 5 -3.97 6.65 8.81
C LYS A 5 -5.35 6.27 9.32
N HIS A 6 -5.54 6.49 10.61
CA HIS A 6 -6.81 6.25 11.29
C HIS A 6 -6.93 7.26 12.42
N ASP A 7 -8.12 7.83 12.58
CA ASP A 7 -8.44 8.61 13.77
C ASP A 7 -8.82 7.68 14.93
N LYS A 8 -8.71 8.17 16.17
CA LYS A 8 -9.15 7.44 17.35
C LYS A 8 -10.65 7.14 17.23
N GLY A 9 -11.00 5.88 17.01
CA GLY A 9 -12.39 5.41 16.86
C GLY A 9 -12.79 5.06 15.42
N ASP A 10 -11.90 5.24 14.45
CA ASP A 10 -12.15 4.79 13.08
C ASP A 10 -12.11 3.27 12.99
N LYS A 11 -13.13 2.70 12.34
CA LYS A 11 -13.15 1.27 11.99
C LYS A 11 -12.14 1.03 10.87
N MET A 12 -11.21 0.12 11.12
CA MET A 12 -10.21 -0.30 10.15
C MET A 12 -10.70 -1.53 9.41
N ILE A 13 -10.68 -1.49 8.09
CA ILE A 13 -10.93 -2.64 7.23
C ILE A 13 -9.61 -3.12 6.64
N GLN A 14 -9.51 -4.44 6.45
CA GLN A 14 -8.40 -5.06 5.74
C GLN A 14 -8.83 -5.28 4.29
N ILE A 15 -7.99 -4.84 3.37
CA ILE A 15 -8.22 -4.90 1.93
C ILE A 15 -7.08 -5.72 1.36
N ASP A 16 -7.41 -6.88 0.82
CA ASP A 16 -6.43 -7.69 0.10
C ASP A 16 -6.19 -7.05 -1.27
N LEU A 17 -4.91 -6.91 -1.62
CA LEU A 17 -4.48 -6.25 -2.85
C LEU A 17 -3.45 -7.13 -3.55
N ASP A 18 -3.63 -7.27 -4.86
CA ASP A 18 -2.61 -7.88 -5.71
C ASP A 18 -1.49 -6.87 -5.95
N LEU A 19 -0.52 -6.84 -5.03
CA LEU A 19 0.64 -5.97 -5.13
C LEU A 19 1.70 -6.60 -6.03
N GLN A 20 2.11 -5.89 -7.07
CA GLN A 20 3.25 -6.28 -7.89
C GLN A 20 4.44 -5.39 -7.59
N CYS A 21 5.63 -5.96 -7.39
CA CYS A 21 6.84 -5.17 -7.22
C CYS A 21 7.20 -4.46 -8.53
N SER A 22 7.23 -3.14 -8.54
CA SER A 22 7.57 -2.36 -9.74
C SER A 22 9.01 -2.56 -10.22
N ASN A 23 9.91 -3.00 -9.35
CA ASN A 23 11.32 -3.23 -9.70
C ASN A 23 11.62 -4.66 -10.18
N CYS A 24 10.90 -5.69 -9.71
CA CYS A 24 11.21 -7.08 -10.08
C CYS A 24 10.02 -7.88 -10.62
N GLY A 25 8.85 -7.26 -10.76
CA GLY A 25 7.63 -7.88 -11.28
C GLY A 25 7.04 -8.97 -10.39
N LYS A 26 7.63 -9.24 -9.22
CA LYS A 26 7.17 -10.28 -8.30
C LYS A 26 5.81 -9.91 -7.72
N ASN A 27 4.84 -10.83 -7.82
CA ASN A 27 3.58 -10.74 -7.08
C ASN A 27 3.85 -10.94 -5.59
N VAL A 28 3.37 -9.99 -4.80
CA VAL A 28 3.50 -9.99 -3.35
C VAL A 28 2.10 -10.14 -2.77
N PRO A 29 1.79 -11.32 -2.20
CA PRO A 29 0.53 -11.49 -1.50
C PRO A 29 0.52 -10.58 -0.29
N GLY A 30 -0.55 -9.79 -0.15
CA GLY A 30 -0.67 -8.86 0.95
C GLY A 30 -1.95 -8.06 0.88
N GLY A 31 -2.12 -7.23 1.90
CA GLY A 31 -3.23 -6.31 1.99
C GLY A 31 -2.81 -5.06 2.74
N ILE A 32 -3.62 -4.02 2.60
CA ILE A 32 -3.50 -2.80 3.39
C ILE A 32 -4.62 -2.73 4.40
N LYS A 33 -4.40 -1.97 5.47
CA LYS A 33 -5.47 -1.55 6.37
C LYS A 33 -5.78 -0.09 6.12
N ALA A 34 -7.05 0.20 5.92
CA ALA A 34 -7.54 1.56 5.73
C ALA A 34 -8.75 1.81 6.64
N SER A 35 -8.98 3.07 6.99
CA SER A 35 -10.19 3.45 7.69
C SER A 35 -11.39 3.33 6.75
N GLU A 36 -12.49 2.77 7.25
CA GLU A 36 -13.75 2.57 6.52
C GLU A 36 -14.27 3.89 5.92
N LYS A 37 -14.05 5.01 6.61
CA LYS A 37 -14.46 6.35 6.14
C LYS A 37 -13.70 6.83 4.91
N TYR A 38 -12.46 6.37 4.75
CA TYR A 38 -11.58 6.79 3.67
C TYR A 38 -11.55 5.79 2.52
N TYR A 39 -11.93 4.53 2.79
CA TYR A 39 -12.07 3.51 1.76
C TYR A 39 -13.09 3.92 0.69
N GLY A 40 -12.74 3.74 -0.59
CA GLY A 40 -13.61 4.06 -1.72
C GLY A 40 -13.77 5.56 -2.02
N THR A 41 -12.98 6.42 -1.36
CA THR A 41 -12.90 7.84 -1.75
C THR A 41 -11.96 8.01 -2.95
N GLU A 42 -12.21 9.01 -3.80
CA GLU A 42 -11.34 9.32 -4.95
C GLU A 42 -9.88 9.57 -4.53
N LEU A 43 -9.69 10.17 -3.34
CA LEU A 43 -8.36 10.41 -2.77
C LEU A 43 -7.67 9.10 -2.37
N PHE A 44 -8.43 8.14 -1.84
CA PHE A 44 -7.92 6.81 -1.51
C PHE A 44 -7.55 6.03 -2.77
N GLU A 45 -8.37 6.07 -3.82
CA GLU A 45 -8.08 5.40 -5.10
C GLU A 45 -6.79 5.94 -5.74
N LYS A 46 -6.64 7.27 -5.82
CA LYS A 46 -5.40 7.88 -6.33
C LYS A 46 -4.17 7.52 -5.51
N GLU A 47 -4.26 7.51 -4.18
CA GLU A 47 -3.15 7.07 -3.34
C GLU A 47 -2.86 5.57 -3.49
N LEU A 48 -3.89 4.76 -3.68
CA LEU A 48 -3.76 3.32 -3.87
C LEU A 48 -3.06 2.99 -5.19
N GLU A 49 -3.44 3.65 -6.28
CA GLU A 49 -2.77 3.54 -7.58
C GLU A 49 -1.29 3.92 -7.46
N LEU A 50 -1.00 5.10 -6.90
CA LEU A 50 0.38 5.55 -6.67
C LEU A 50 1.17 4.58 -5.79
N PHE A 51 0.53 3.99 -4.78
CA PHE A 51 1.15 2.99 -3.93
C PHE A 51 1.50 1.72 -4.72
N GLN A 52 0.58 1.20 -5.52
CA GLN A 52 0.78 0.00 -6.34
C GLN A 52 1.90 0.22 -7.38
N GLU A 53 1.88 1.35 -8.09
CA GLU A 53 2.91 1.69 -9.09
C GLU A 53 4.32 1.81 -8.49
N ASN A 54 4.42 2.32 -7.26
CA ASN A 54 5.71 2.53 -6.59
C ASN A 54 6.07 1.40 -5.62
N TYR A 55 5.27 0.34 -5.56
CA TYR A 55 5.46 -0.71 -4.57
C TYR A 55 6.74 -1.50 -4.82
N LEU A 56 7.56 -1.65 -3.76
CA LEU A 56 8.74 -2.49 -3.76
C LEU A 56 8.56 -3.64 -2.79
N CYS A 57 8.81 -4.87 -3.25
CA CYS A 57 8.89 -6.02 -2.36
C CYS A 57 10.04 -5.83 -1.34
N GLY A 58 9.96 -6.52 -0.21
CA GLY A 58 10.95 -6.41 0.87
C GLY A 58 12.39 -6.53 0.37
N ILE A 59 12.66 -7.48 -0.52
CA ILE A 59 13.99 -7.70 -1.12
C ILE A 59 14.46 -6.47 -1.92
N CYS A 60 13.64 -5.93 -2.82
CA CYS A 60 13.99 -4.77 -3.63
C CYS A 60 14.13 -3.50 -2.80
N ARG A 61 13.25 -3.34 -1.80
CA ARG A 61 13.31 -2.23 -0.85
C ARG A 61 14.61 -2.26 -0.04
N ASP A 62 15.00 -3.43 0.46
CA ASP A 62 16.20 -3.58 1.28
C ASP A 62 17.47 -3.42 0.40
N LYS A 63 17.46 -3.94 -0.83
CA LYS A 63 18.53 -3.66 -1.82
C LYS A 63 18.67 -2.16 -2.12
N LYS A 64 17.55 -1.43 -2.25
CA LYS A 64 17.56 0.02 -2.48
C LYS A 64 18.18 0.78 -1.30
N ARG A 65 17.92 0.33 -0.06
CA ARG A 65 18.52 0.90 1.16
C ARG A 65 20.03 0.69 1.24
N LEU A 66 20.52 -0.48 0.81
CA LEU A 66 21.96 -0.82 0.84
C LEU A 66 22.78 -0.13 -0.26
N LYS A 67 22.12 0.43 -1.28
CA LYS A 67 22.79 1.17 -2.37
C LYS A 67 23.00 2.66 -2.06
N ASN A 68 22.44 3.16 -0.95
CA ASN A 68 22.67 4.49 -0.42
C ASN A 68 23.74 4.45 0.68
#